data_AF-A0A1X7UPF8-F1
#
_entry.id   AF-A0A1X7UPF8-F1
#
_cell.length_a   1.000
_cell.length_b   1.000
_cell.length_c   1.000
_cell.angle_alpha   90.00
_cell.angle_beta   90.00
_cell.angle_gamma   90.00
#
_symmetry.space_group_name_H-M   'P 1'
#
loop_
_entity.id
_entity.type
_entity.pdbx_description
1 polymer ?
#
loop_
_entity_poly.entity_id
_entity_poly.type
_entity_poly.pdbx_seq_one_letter_code
_entity_poly.pdbx_strand_id
1 'polypeptide(L)'
;LSRKQLTFASLSDIKEEGCNAEFHAAIEFLSPMKKSTTGREYDHGKVTDGGSSFRIAGFDTKSRVKLSAISAAKSPVNLTNCEVTV
;
A
#
# COMPACT_ATOMS: atom_id res chain seq x y z
N LEU A 1 19.90 0.78 -11.49
CA LEU A 1 20.05 -0.22 -10.42
C LEU A 1 18.69 -0.88 -10.22
N SER A 2 18.58 -2.19 -10.44
CA SER A 2 17.35 -2.92 -10.15
C SER A 2 17.16 -2.94 -8.63
N ARG A 3 16.03 -2.39 -8.13
CA ARG A 3 15.71 -2.47 -6.70
C ARG A 3 15.39 -3.93 -6.37
N LYS A 4 15.95 -4.45 -5.27
CA LYS A 4 15.70 -5.82 -4.81
C LYS A 4 14.22 -5.94 -4.41
N GLN A 5 13.49 -6.87 -5.03
CA GLN A 5 12.15 -7.24 -4.58
C GLN A 5 12.29 -8.13 -3.34
N LEU A 6 11.54 -7.79 -2.29
CA LEU A 6 11.51 -8.47 -1.01
C LEU A 6 10.06 -8.78 -0.64
N THR A 7 9.79 -10.04 -0.30
CA THR A 7 8.49 -10.48 0.20
C THR A 7 8.55 -10.56 1.72
N PHE A 8 7.58 -9.94 2.40
CA PHE A 8 7.52 -9.86 3.84
C PHE A 8 6.29 -10.59 4.37
N ALA A 9 6.50 -11.47 5.35
CA ALA A 9 5.42 -12.20 6.01
C ALA A 9 4.69 -11.33 7.05
N SER A 10 5.40 -10.40 7.69
CA SER A 10 4.83 -9.38 8.57
C SER A 10 5.25 -7.98 8.12
N LEU A 11 4.35 -7.02 8.30
CA LEU A 11 4.65 -5.61 8.12
C LEU A 11 5.76 -5.14 9.06
N SER A 12 5.91 -5.74 10.25
CA SER A 12 6.96 -5.38 11.22
C SER A 12 8.40 -5.69 10.74
N ASP A 13 8.54 -6.54 9.71
CA ASP A 13 9.82 -6.89 9.11
C ASP A 13 10.29 -5.86 8.08
N ILE A 14 9.42 -4.96 7.64
CA ILE A 14 9.73 -3.92 6.68
C ILE A 14 10.54 -2.81 7.37
N LYS A 15 11.87 -2.88 7.26
CA LYS A 15 12.81 -1.96 7.91
C LYS A 15 13.76 -1.25 6.95
N GLU A 16 13.78 -1.66 5.68
CA GLU A 16 14.73 -1.19 4.68
C GLU A 16 14.07 -0.21 3.70
N GLU A 17 14.54 1.03 3.70
CA GLU A 17 14.17 2.03 2.69
C GLU A 17 14.63 1.64 1.29
N GLY A 18 13.87 2.04 0.27
CA GLY A 18 14.27 1.90 -1.13
C GLY A 18 14.18 0.49 -1.70
N CYS A 19 13.74 -0.49 -0.90
CA CYS A 19 13.37 -1.80 -1.39
C CYS A 19 12.01 -1.78 -2.09
N ASN A 20 11.78 -2.79 -2.94
CA ASN A 20 10.47 -3.07 -3.51
C ASN A 20 9.84 -4.19 -2.67
N ALA A 21 8.80 -3.86 -1.91
CA ALA A 21 8.14 -4.76 -0.98
C ALA A 21 6.90 -5.43 -1.59
N GLU A 22 6.70 -6.67 -1.17
CA GLU A 22 5.46 -7.43 -1.33
C GLU A 22 5.00 -7.94 0.03
N PHE A 23 3.71 -7.78 0.34
CA PHE A 23 3.13 -8.18 1.62
C PHE A 23 1.61 -8.37 1.55
N HIS A 24 1.09 -9.21 2.44
CA HIS A 24 -0.33 -9.48 2.58
C HIS A 24 -0.92 -8.75 3.79
N ALA A 25 -1.94 -7.92 3.59
CA ALA A 25 -2.52 -7.10 4.66
C ALA A 25 -4.00 -6.78 4.42
N ALA A 26 -4.73 -6.49 5.49
CA ALA A 26 -6.08 -5.93 5.43
C ALA A 26 -6.05 -4.40 5.25
N ILE A 27 -6.99 -3.86 4.49
CA ILE A 27 -7.14 -2.41 4.30
C ILE A 27 -8.05 -1.86 5.40
N GLU A 28 -7.49 -1.08 6.33
CA GLU A 28 -8.26 -0.43 7.40
C GLU A 28 -8.95 0.86 6.91
N PHE A 29 -8.25 1.60 6.05
CA PHE A 29 -8.72 2.88 5.53
C PHE A 29 -8.18 3.12 4.13
N LEU A 30 -8.98 3.71 3.26
CA LEU A 30 -8.58 4.18 1.94
C LEU A 30 -9.32 5.47 1.61
N SER A 31 -8.61 6.51 1.19
CA SER A 31 -9.23 7.77 0.81
C SER A 31 -9.89 7.71 -0.57
N PRO A 32 -10.77 8.67 -0.91
CA PRO A 32 -11.02 9.00 -2.31
C PRO A 32 -9.72 9.44 -3.01
N MET A 33 -9.75 9.45 -4.35
CA MET A 33 -8.71 10.11 -5.14
C MET A 33 -8.68 11.60 -4.79
N LYS A 34 -7.49 12.14 -4.59
CA LYS A 34 -7.19 13.54 -4.29
C LYS A 34 -6.31 14.10 -5.38
N LYS A 35 -6.34 15.42 -5.56
CA LYS A 35 -5.44 16.13 -6.45
C LYS A 35 -4.41 16.90 -5.63
N SER A 36 -3.12 16.67 -5.89
CA SER A 36 -2.02 17.40 -5.28
C SER A 36 -1.95 18.84 -5.81
N THR A 37 -1.17 19.69 -5.13
CA THR A 37 -0.89 21.06 -5.58
C THR A 37 -0.22 21.11 -6.96
N THR A 38 0.56 20.09 -7.30
CA THR A 38 1.19 19.93 -8.62
C THR A 38 0.28 19.28 -9.66
N GLY A 39 -1.00 19.08 -9.33
CA GLY A 39 -2.01 18.53 -10.25
C GLY A 39 -2.02 17.01 -10.41
N ARG A 40 -1.12 16.27 -9.74
CA ARG A 40 -1.10 14.80 -9.77
C ARG A 40 -2.21 14.22 -8.90
N GLU A 41 -2.92 13.24 -9.42
CA GLU A 41 -3.91 12.49 -8.66
C GLU A 41 -3.23 11.43 -7.77
N TYR A 42 -3.71 11.28 -6.55
CA TYR A 42 -3.20 10.29 -5.60
C TYR A 42 -4.29 9.88 -4.61
N ASP A 43 -4.14 8.70 -4.02
CA ASP A 43 -4.88 8.28 -2.84
C ASP A 43 -3.91 7.92 -1.71
N HIS A 44 -4.44 7.82 -0.49
CA HIS A 44 -3.71 7.25 0.62
C HIS A 44 -4.58 6.29 1.41
N GLY A 45 -3.94 5.44 2.19
CA GLY A 45 -4.63 4.46 3.01
C GLY A 45 -3.81 4.01 4.20
N LYS A 46 -4.41 3.12 4.98
CA LYS A 46 -3.76 2.39 6.07
C LYS A 46 -4.06 0.91 5.92
N VAL A 47 -3.02 0.09 6.02
CA VAL A 47 -3.11 -1.37 5.96
C VAL A 47 -2.55 -1.97 7.25
N THR A 48 -3.05 -3.15 7.63
CA THR A 48 -2.65 -3.87 8.84
C THR A 48 -2.53 -5.36 8.59
N ASP A 49 -1.53 -6.00 9.18
CA ASP A 49 -1.44 -7.48 9.25
C ASP A 49 -2.01 -8.02 10.58
N GLY A 50 -2.57 -7.14 11.42
CA GLY A 50 -3.08 -7.45 12.76
C GLY A 50 -2.06 -7.25 13.88
N GLY A 51 -0.77 -7.15 13.58
CA GLY A 51 0.29 -6.83 14.56
C GLY A 51 0.94 -5.47 14.34
N SER A 52 1.04 -5.03 13.09
CA SER A 52 1.62 -3.76 12.67
C SER A 52 0.78 -3.10 11.59
N SER A 53 0.96 -1.80 11.38
CA SER A 53 0.23 -1.08 10.34
C SER A 53 1.13 -0.13 9.56
N PHE A 54 0.88 -0.04 8.26
CA PHE A 54 1.57 0.87 7.36
C PHE A 54 0.60 1.87 6.73
N ARG A 55 1.10 3.08 6.48
CA ARG A 55 0.44 4.01 5.57
C ARG A 55 0.85 3.66 4.15
N ILE A 56 -0.11 3.68 3.24
CA ILE A 56 0.13 3.48 1.81
C ILE A 56 -0.30 4.73 1.04
N ALA A 57 0.35 4.99 -0.08
CA ALA A 57 -0.05 6.00 -1.05
C ALA A 57 -0.06 5.40 -2.45
N GLY A 58 -1.09 5.69 -3.22
CA GLY A 58 -1.28 5.22 -4.59
C GLY A 58 -1.38 6.39 -5.56
N PHE A 59 -0.92 6.20 -6.80
CA PHE A 59 -1.05 7.17 -7.89
C PHE A 59 -1.83 6.60 -9.10
N ASP A 60 -2.44 5.41 -8.94
CA ASP A 60 -3.20 4.72 -9.99
C ASP A 60 -4.68 4.58 -9.62
N THR A 61 -5.53 5.28 -10.37
CA THR A 61 -6.98 5.27 -10.18
C THR A 61 -7.58 3.87 -10.33
N LYS A 62 -7.04 3.01 -11.21
CA LYS A 62 -7.57 1.65 -11.41
C LYS A 62 -7.33 0.77 -10.18
N SER A 63 -6.14 0.82 -9.61
CA SER A 63 -5.78 0.09 -8.39
C SER A 63 -6.61 0.58 -7.21
N ARG A 64 -6.81 1.91 -7.07
CA ARG A 64 -7.68 2.46 -6.03
C ARG A 64 -9.10 1.90 -6.07
N VAL A 65 -9.71 1.79 -7.25
CA VAL A 65 -11.07 1.22 -7.38
C VAL A 65 -11.12 -0.22 -6.92
N LYS A 66 -10.12 -1.04 -7.31
CA LYS A 66 -10.02 -2.44 -6.85
C LYS A 66 -9.82 -2.54 -5.34
N LEU A 67 -8.90 -1.75 -4.79
CA LEU A 67 -8.62 -1.70 -3.35
C LEU A 67 -9.85 -1.24 -2.55
N SER A 68 -10.63 -0.29 -3.08
CA SER A 68 -11.89 0.14 -2.47
C SER A 68 -12.92 -0.99 -2.37
N ALA A 69 -13.04 -1.83 -3.40
CA ALA A 69 -13.94 -2.99 -3.38
C ALA A 69 -13.46 -4.05 -2.39
N ILE A 70 -12.15 -4.33 -2.34
CA ILE A 70 -11.54 -5.28 -1.41
C ILE A 70 -11.71 -4.81 0.05
N SER A 71 -11.49 -3.51 0.31
CA SER A 71 -11.69 -2.89 1.62
C SER A 71 -13.14 -2.99 2.07
N ALA A 72 -14.11 -2.71 1.20
CA ALA A 72 -15.54 -2.86 1.51
C ALA A 72 -15.92 -4.32 1.83
N ALA A 73 -15.28 -5.29 1.17
CA ALA A 73 -15.43 -6.71 1.45
C ALA A 73 -14.69 -7.19 2.71
N LYS A 74 -13.98 -6.29 3.42
CA LYS A 74 -13.12 -6.60 4.58
C LYS A 74 -12.16 -7.77 4.33
N SER A 75 -11.73 -7.91 3.08
CA SER A 75 -10.84 -8.98 2.65
C SER A 75 -9.40 -8.47 2.68
N PRO A 76 -8.42 -9.32 3.04
CA PRO A 76 -7.03 -8.96 2.90
C PRO A 76 -6.63 -8.92 1.41
N VAL A 77 -5.54 -8.21 1.13
CA VAL A 77 -4.98 -8.01 -0.21
C VAL A 77 -3.49 -8.32 -0.20
N ASN A 78 -3.01 -8.95 -1.27
CA ASN A 78 -1.58 -9.03 -1.55
C ASN A 78 -1.17 -7.77 -2.33
N LEU A 79 -0.36 -6.92 -1.70
CA LEU A 79 0.21 -5.73 -2.32
C LEU A 79 1.61 -6.07 -2.80
N THR A 80 1.89 -5.78 -4.08
CA THR A 80 3.16 -6.06 -4.74
C THR A 80 3.72 -4.78 -5.35
N ASN A 81 5.03 -4.75 -5.62
CA ASN A 81 5.68 -3.60 -6.23
C ASN A 81 5.56 -2.30 -5.40
N CYS A 82 5.53 -2.40 -4.08
CA CYS A 82 5.44 -1.26 -3.18
C CYS A 82 6.83 -0.70 -2.87
N GLU A 83 7.10 0.56 -3.20
CA GLU A 83 8.32 1.22 -2.73
C GLU A 83 8.20 1.55 -1.23
N VAL A 84 9.20 1.13 -0.46
CA VAL A 84 9.26 1.45 0.98
C VAL A 84 9.99 2.77 1.17
N THR A 85 9.30 3.72 1.77
CA THR A 85 9.84 4.99 2.28
C THR A 85 9.63 5.00 3.79
N VAL A 86 10.70 5.10 4.56
CA VAL A 86 10.66 5.15 6.03
C VAL A 86 10.79 6.60 6.49
#